data_AF-A0A6I7NG42-F1
#
_entry.id   AF-A0A6I7NG42-F1
#
_cell.length_a   1.000
_cell.length_b   1.000
_cell.length_c   1.000
_cell.angle_alpha   90.00
_cell.angle_beta   90.00
_cell.angle_gamma   90.00
#
_symmetry.space_group_name_H-M   'P 1'
#
loop_
_entity.id
_entity.type
_entity.pdbx_description
1 polymer ?
#
loop_
_entity_poly.entity_id
_entity_poly.type
_entity_poly.pdbx_seq_one_letter_code
_entity_poly.pdbx_strand_id
1 'polypeptide(L)'
;MPNPALLWALLLLFWLVPGGSSLAEPAFDSPPERDSAGFFSLDWSGAERFELEQATGPDHADARIIYRGSDTSTTISGLSDNTYRFRIRAEGAETWSDEAVVVVEHHALSRAFLFFALGAAVFVVLLLAIVRGRKLA
;
A
#
# COMPACT_ATOMS: atom_id res chain seq x y z
N MET A 1 29.57 -49.53 9.08
CA MET A 1 28.21 -49.12 8.70
C MET A 1 27.85 -47.91 9.56
N PRO A 2 27.75 -46.69 9.02
CA PRO A 2 27.42 -45.52 9.82
C PRO A 2 26.00 -45.64 10.41
N ASN A 3 25.85 -45.26 11.68
CA ASN A 3 24.65 -45.46 12.49
C ASN A 3 23.50 -44.57 11.95
N PRO A 4 22.34 -45.13 11.54
CA PRO A 4 21.25 -44.35 10.93
C PRO A 4 20.69 -43.27 11.86
N ALA A 5 20.85 -43.40 13.18
CA ALA A 5 20.44 -42.38 14.16
C ALA A 5 21.19 -41.05 14.02
N LEU A 6 22.45 -41.05 13.55
CA LEU A 6 23.22 -39.83 13.33
C LEU A 6 22.75 -39.05 12.09
N LEU A 7 22.17 -39.73 11.10
CA LEU A 7 21.60 -39.11 9.91
C LEU A 7 20.28 -38.37 10.24
N TRP A 8 19.49 -38.90 11.16
CA TRP A 8 18.26 -38.23 11.63
C TRP A 8 18.53 -37.01 12.52
N ALA A 9 19.58 -37.05 13.35
CA ALA A 9 19.97 -35.93 14.20
C ALA A 9 20.46 -34.70 13.39
N LEU A 10 21.07 -34.92 12.23
CA LEU A 10 21.51 -33.86 11.32
C LEU A 10 20.36 -33.18 10.55
N LEU A 11 19.27 -33.91 10.27
CA LEU A 11 18.08 -33.36 9.60
C LEU A 11 17.23 -32.47 10.53
N LEU A 12 17.23 -32.73 11.84
CA LEU A 12 16.53 -31.88 12.81
C LEU A 12 17.25 -30.56 13.10
N LEU A 13 18.56 -30.48 12.89
CA LEU A 13 19.31 -29.23 13.06
C LEU A 13 19.09 -28.25 11.89
N PHE A 14 18.64 -28.74 10.74
CA PHE A 14 18.37 -27.91 9.56
C PHE A 14 17.10 -27.03 9.70
N TRP A 15 16.22 -27.35 10.65
CA TRP A 15 15.02 -26.56 10.95
C TRP A 15 15.23 -25.54 12.08
N LEU A 16 16.42 -25.48 12.66
CA LEU A 16 16.78 -24.56 13.75
C LEU A 16 17.87 -23.57 13.32
N VAL A 17 17.79 -23.09 12.08
CA VAL A 17 18.40 -21.81 11.74
C VAL A 17 17.31 -20.76 11.99
N PRO A 18 17.27 -20.10 13.16
CA PRO A 18 16.63 -18.80 13.20
C PRO A 18 17.36 -17.99 12.13
N GLY A 19 16.64 -17.50 11.12
CA GLY A 19 17.20 -16.61 10.13
C GLY A 19 17.87 -15.49 10.89
N GLY A 20 19.21 -15.51 10.93
CA GLY A 20 19.97 -14.45 11.54
C GLY A 20 19.63 -13.21 10.73
N SER A 21 18.87 -12.29 11.33
CA SER A 21 18.66 -10.96 10.79
C SER A 21 20.05 -10.34 10.72
N SER A 22 20.68 -10.41 9.54
CA SER A 22 21.70 -9.43 9.21
C SER A 22 21.06 -8.09 9.48
N LEU A 23 21.69 -7.24 10.30
CA LEU A 23 21.38 -5.81 10.34
C LEU A 23 21.79 -5.23 8.98
N ALA A 24 20.99 -5.55 7.97
CA ALA A 24 21.07 -4.98 6.64
C ALA A 24 20.55 -3.55 6.74
N GLU A 25 21.04 -2.68 5.88
CA GLU A 25 20.49 -1.33 5.79
C GLU A 25 18.97 -1.40 5.51
N PRO A 26 18.12 -0.63 6.21
CA PRO A 26 16.68 -0.75 6.07
C PRO A 26 16.23 -0.53 4.63
N ALA A 27 15.45 -1.46 4.09
CA ALA A 27 15.02 -1.42 2.71
C ALA A 27 13.54 -1.81 2.59
N PHE A 28 12.87 -1.26 1.58
CA PHE A 28 11.52 -1.69 1.23
C PHE A 28 11.57 -3.03 0.50
N ASP A 29 10.69 -3.96 0.87
CA ASP A 29 10.71 -5.30 0.28
C ASP A 29 10.07 -5.29 -1.12
N SER A 30 8.88 -4.71 -1.27
CA SER A 30 8.14 -4.61 -2.54
C SER A 30 7.06 -3.53 -2.46
N PRO A 31 7.44 -2.24 -2.47
CA PRO A 31 6.46 -1.16 -2.40
C PRO A 31 5.62 -1.14 -3.69
N PRO A 32 4.30 -0.90 -3.60
CA PRO A 32 3.45 -0.79 -4.78
C PRO A 32 3.78 0.49 -5.55
N GLU A 33 3.93 0.41 -6.87
CA GLU A 33 4.17 1.62 -7.69
C GLU A 33 2.93 2.51 -7.80
N ARG A 34 1.73 1.91 -7.70
CA ARG A 34 0.45 2.59 -7.89
C ARG A 34 -0.61 2.07 -6.92
N ASP A 35 -1.44 2.98 -6.45
CA ASP A 35 -2.67 2.67 -5.71
C ASP A 35 -3.90 3.30 -6.39
N SER A 36 -4.95 2.50 -6.52
CA SER A 36 -6.28 2.92 -7.01
C SER A 36 -7.41 2.50 -6.07
N ALA A 37 -7.08 1.74 -5.03
CA ALA A 37 -8.03 1.25 -4.02
C ALA A 37 -8.20 2.26 -2.87
N GLY A 38 -7.31 3.25 -2.77
CA GLY A 38 -7.31 4.26 -1.70
C GLY A 38 -6.59 3.79 -0.43
N PHE A 39 -5.91 2.64 -0.50
CA PHE A 39 -5.03 2.13 0.55
C PHE A 39 -3.95 1.22 -0.05
N PHE A 40 -2.79 1.20 0.60
CA PHE A 40 -1.72 0.27 0.29
C PHE A 40 -0.86 -0.02 1.52
N SER A 41 -0.11 -1.11 1.49
CA SER A 41 0.87 -1.42 2.53
C SER A 41 2.28 -1.16 2.03
N LEU A 42 3.13 -0.68 2.94
CA LEU A 42 4.57 -0.64 2.78
C LEU A 42 5.17 -1.62 3.77
N ASP A 43 6.01 -2.50 3.27
CA ASP A 43 6.70 -3.54 4.04
C ASP A 43 8.21 -3.32 3.91
N TRP A 44 8.94 -3.52 5.00
CA TRP A 44 10.38 -3.28 5.07
C TRP A 44 11.08 -4.19 6.07
N SER A 45 12.38 -4.32 5.91
CA SER A 45 13.23 -5.11 6.79
C SER A 45 14.61 -4.48 6.95
N GLY A 46 15.44 -4.99 7.86
CA GLY A 46 16.87 -4.60 8.00
C GLY A 46 17.28 -4.01 9.35
N ALA A 47 16.36 -3.42 10.12
CA ALA A 47 16.67 -2.88 11.46
C ALA A 47 15.72 -3.40 12.55
N GLU A 48 16.05 -3.12 13.81
CA GLU A 48 15.17 -3.40 14.96
C GLU A 48 14.08 -2.34 15.13
N ARG A 49 14.39 -1.10 14.75
CA ARG A 49 13.52 0.07 14.88
C ARG A 49 13.70 0.96 13.66
N PHE A 50 12.59 1.46 13.15
CA PHE A 50 12.51 2.19 11.89
C PHE A 50 11.88 3.55 12.09
N GLU A 51 12.27 4.49 11.23
CA GLU A 51 11.55 5.73 10.98
C GLU A 51 11.17 5.78 9.51
N LEU A 52 9.89 6.05 9.24
CA LEU A 52 9.35 6.20 7.91
C LEU A 52 8.85 7.62 7.73
N GLU A 53 9.29 8.24 6.64
CA GLU A 53 8.87 9.57 6.24
C GLU A 53 8.08 9.52 4.94
N GLN A 54 7.11 10.42 4.82
CA GLN A 54 6.32 10.64 3.62
C GLN A 54 6.52 12.08 3.13
N ALA A 55 6.72 12.25 1.83
CA ALA A 55 6.72 13.53 1.12
C ALA A 55 5.82 13.48 -0.12
N THR A 56 5.50 14.64 -0.68
CA THR A 56 4.90 14.76 -2.01
C THR A 56 5.86 15.37 -3.03
N GLY A 57 6.81 16.20 -2.57
CA GLY A 57 7.87 16.78 -3.42
C GLY A 57 9.10 15.88 -3.57
N PRO A 58 9.84 15.97 -4.69
CA PRO A 58 11.08 15.22 -4.90
C PRO A 58 12.17 15.55 -3.87
N ASP A 59 12.23 16.80 -3.42
CA ASP A 59 13.24 17.26 -2.47
C ASP A 59 12.90 16.93 -1.01
N HIS A 60 11.81 16.22 -0.75
CA HIS A 60 11.30 15.95 0.61
C HIS A 60 11.13 17.22 1.46
N ALA A 61 10.83 18.36 0.81
CA ALA A 61 10.68 19.65 1.49
C ALA A 61 9.42 19.73 2.38
N ASP A 62 8.38 18.99 2.00
CA ASP A 62 7.10 18.88 2.72
C ASP A 62 7.02 17.63 3.59
N ALA A 63 8.17 16.99 3.84
CA ALA A 63 8.17 15.66 4.39
C ALA A 63 7.78 15.59 5.87
N ARG A 64 7.12 14.50 6.24
CA ARG A 64 6.60 14.25 7.58
C ARG A 64 6.87 12.81 7.99
N ILE A 65 7.27 12.62 9.24
CA ILE A 65 7.40 11.28 9.82
C ILE A 65 6.00 10.70 10.03
N ILE A 66 5.72 9.58 9.37
CA ILE A 66 4.41 8.90 9.45
C ILE A 66 4.46 7.66 10.34
N TYR A 67 5.65 7.12 10.60
CA TYR A 67 5.81 5.95 11.45
C TYR A 67 7.18 5.94 12.16
N ARG A 68 7.18 5.48 13.42
CA ARG A 68 8.37 5.24 14.25
C ARG A 68 8.12 4.06 15.18
N GLY A 69 8.93 3.02 15.10
CA GLY A 69 8.74 1.83 15.93
C GLY A 69 9.46 0.59 15.40
N SER A 70 9.18 -0.57 15.99
CA SER A 70 9.81 -1.86 15.64
C SER A 70 9.05 -2.71 14.63
N ASP A 71 7.81 -2.34 14.31
CA ASP A 71 7.03 -3.00 13.26
C ASP A 71 7.69 -2.84 11.89
N THR A 72 7.50 -3.85 11.05
CA THR A 72 8.10 -4.02 9.72
C THR A 72 7.13 -3.70 8.58
N SER A 73 5.96 -3.15 8.89
CA SER A 73 4.92 -2.85 7.91
C SER A 73 4.02 -1.73 8.41
N THR A 74 3.52 -0.91 7.49
CA THR A 74 2.41 0.02 7.77
C THR A 74 1.44 0.07 6.60
N THR A 75 0.15 0.17 6.95
CA THR A 75 -0.89 0.46 5.97
C THR A 75 -1.13 1.96 5.88
N ILE A 76 -1.09 2.48 4.66
CA ILE A 76 -1.33 3.88 4.31
C ILE A 76 -2.68 3.97 3.63
N SER A 77 -3.48 4.96 4.01
CA SER A 77 -4.82 5.19 3.44
C SER A 77 -5.19 6.67 3.49
N GLY A 78 -6.23 7.04 2.74
CA GLY A 78 -6.79 8.40 2.77
C GLY A 78 -5.91 9.46 2.12
N LEU A 79 -4.96 9.04 1.27
CA LEU A 79 -4.18 9.96 0.45
C LEU A 79 -5.01 10.43 -0.74
N SER A 80 -4.91 11.70 -1.13
CA SER A 80 -5.52 12.22 -2.36
C SER A 80 -4.68 11.87 -3.59
N ASP A 81 -5.26 11.99 -4.78
CA ASP A 81 -4.55 11.79 -6.05
C ASP A 81 -3.27 12.62 -6.15
N ASN A 82 -2.12 11.94 -6.06
CA ASN A 82 -0.80 12.56 -6.17
C ASN A 82 0.31 11.49 -6.24
N THR A 83 1.52 11.92 -6.53
CA THR A 83 2.74 11.11 -6.35
C THR A 83 3.27 11.33 -4.94
N TYR A 84 3.40 10.24 -4.18
CA TYR A 84 3.98 10.23 -2.84
C TYR A 84 5.34 9.55 -2.87
N ARG A 85 6.23 10.05 -2.02
CA ARG A 85 7.57 9.51 -1.83
C ARG A 85 7.72 9.12 -0.38
N PHE A 86 8.33 7.97 -0.18
CA PHE A 86 8.53 7.40 1.13
C PHE A 86 10.00 7.07 1.27
N ARG A 87 10.59 7.46 2.39
CA ARG A 87 11.96 7.05 2.71
C ARG A 87 12.01 6.46 4.10
N ILE A 88 12.83 5.43 4.24
CA ILE A 88 12.99 4.69 5.49
C ILE A 88 14.42 4.82 5.99
N ARG A 89 14.59 4.72 7.31
CA ARG A 89 15.88 4.60 7.98
C ARG A 89 15.75 3.86 9.30
N ALA A 90 16.86 3.45 9.87
CA ALA A 90 16.89 2.98 11.24
C ALA A 90 16.64 4.15 12.21
N GLU A 91 15.93 3.92 13.31
CA GLU A 91 15.67 4.97 14.30
C GLU A 91 16.98 5.53 14.87
N GLY A 92 17.18 6.84 14.73
CA GLY A 92 18.42 7.51 15.14
C GLY A 92 19.54 7.53 14.10
N ALA A 93 19.37 6.92 12.93
CA ALA A 93 20.30 7.07 11.81
C ALA A 93 20.18 8.47 11.19
N GLU A 94 21.31 9.06 10.79
CA GLU A 94 21.31 10.36 10.13
C GLU A 94 20.91 10.26 8.64
N THR A 95 21.26 9.15 8.00
CA THR A 95 21.05 8.93 6.56
C THR A 95 19.80 8.10 6.31
N TRP A 96 19.08 8.44 5.25
CA TRP A 96 17.96 7.66 4.71
C TRP A 96 18.49 6.54 3.84
N SER A 97 17.99 5.32 4.06
CA SER A 97 18.55 4.12 3.48
C SER A 97 17.93 3.74 2.14
N ASP A 98 16.61 3.88 2.01
CA ASP A 98 15.88 3.51 0.81
C ASP A 98 14.70 4.47 0.54
N GLU A 99 14.28 4.59 -0.72
CA GLU A 99 13.16 5.44 -1.17
C GLU A 99 12.19 4.64 -2.06
N ALA A 100 10.90 4.70 -1.71
CA ALA A 100 9.80 4.17 -2.49
C ALA A 100 8.93 5.31 -3.05
N VAL A 101 8.46 5.17 -4.28
CA VAL A 101 7.55 6.12 -4.92
C VAL A 101 6.23 5.43 -5.25
N VAL A 102 5.13 5.99 -4.77
CA VAL A 102 3.78 5.46 -4.97
C VAL A 102 2.89 6.52 -5.59
N VAL A 103 2.29 6.21 -6.74
CA VAL A 103 1.32 7.10 -7.39
C VAL A 103 -0.09 6.69 -7.00
N VAL A 104 -0.82 7.59 -6.35
CA VAL A 104 -2.22 7.38 -5.96
C VAL A 104 -3.12 7.98 -7.03
N GLU A 105 -4.00 7.16 -7.62
CA GLU A 105 -4.95 7.52 -8.66
C GLU A 105 -6.34 6.93 -8.35
N HIS A 106 -7.24 7.71 -7.77
CA HIS A 106 -8.63 7.29 -7.54
C HIS A 106 -9.36 7.20 -8.87
N HIS A 107 -10.12 6.11 -9.05
CA HIS A 107 -11.02 6.02 -10.19
C HIS A 107 -12.03 7.16 -10.17
N ALA A 108 -12.06 7.94 -11.25
CA ALA A 108 -12.93 9.09 -11.36
C ALA A 108 -14.42 8.69 -11.26
N LEU A 109 -15.11 9.26 -10.26
CA LEU A 109 -16.57 9.15 -10.11
C LEU A 109 -17.34 9.65 -11.34
N SER A 110 -16.68 10.38 -12.26
CA SER A 110 -17.25 10.83 -13.52
C SER A 110 -17.88 9.70 -14.35
N ARG A 111 -17.27 8.51 -14.34
CA ARG A 111 -17.84 7.33 -15.03
C ARG A 111 -19.14 6.88 -14.37
N ALA A 112 -19.19 6.85 -13.04
CA ALA A 112 -20.40 6.49 -12.29
C ALA A 112 -21.51 7.54 -12.48
N PHE A 113 -21.16 8.83 -12.44
CA PHE A 113 -22.12 9.91 -12.67
C PHE A 113 -22.72 9.89 -14.07
N LEU A 114 -21.97 9.47 -15.10
CA LEU A 114 -22.50 9.35 -16.45
C LEU A 114 -23.53 8.21 -16.55
N PHE A 115 -23.25 7.04 -15.96
CA PHE A 115 -24.23 5.95 -15.90
C PHE A 115 -25.46 6.33 -15.07
N PHE A 116 -25.27 7.02 -13.94
CA PHE A 116 -26.37 7.53 -13.12
C PHE A 116 -27.22 8.54 -13.88
N ALA A 117 -26.61 9.49 -14.58
CA ALA A 117 -27.31 10.49 -15.38
C ALA A 117 -28.09 9.84 -16.54
N LEU A 118 -27.51 8.84 -17.20
CA LEU A 118 -28.18 8.06 -18.23
C LEU A 118 -29.40 7.32 -17.68
N GLY A 119 -29.24 6.64 -16.53
CA GLY A 119 -30.35 5.98 -15.83
C GLY A 119 -31.45 6.96 -15.43
N ALA A 120 -31.07 8.14 -14.89
CA ALA A 120 -32.00 9.20 -14.54
C ALA A 120 -32.77 9.72 -15.76
N ALA A 121 -32.10 9.89 -16.91
CA ALA A 121 -32.76 10.32 -18.15
C ALA A 121 -33.82 9.30 -18.61
N VAL A 122 -33.46 8.01 -18.63
CA VAL A 122 -34.41 6.92 -18.98
C VAL A 122 -35.59 6.90 -18.01
N PHE A 123 -35.33 7.04 -16.71
CA PHE A 123 -36.38 7.10 -15.69
C PHE A 123 -37.33 8.28 -15.89
N VAL A 124 -36.81 9.47 -16.20
CA VAL A 124 -37.61 10.66 -16.51
C VAL A 124 -38.46 10.44 -17.76
N VAL A 125 -37.91 9.83 -18.82
CA VAL A 125 -38.67 9.48 -20.02
C VAL A 125 -39.83 8.54 -19.69
N LEU A 126 -39.58 7.53 -18.84
CA LEU A 126 -40.61 6.58 -18.41
C LEU A 126 -41.73 7.26 -17.61
N LEU A 127 -41.38 8.14 -16.67
CA LEU A 127 -42.36 8.94 -15.92
C LEU A 127 -43.22 9.80 -16.85
N LEU A 128 -42.60 10.47 -17.82
CA LEU A 128 -43.32 11.28 -18.80
C LEU A 128 -44.27 10.42 -19.65
N ALA A 129 -43.84 9.24 -20.09
CA ALA A 129 -44.68 8.30 -20.83
C ALA A 129 -45.91 7.87 -20.02
N ILE A 130 -45.73 7.53 -18.74
CA ILE A 130 -46.83 7.14 -17.84
C ILE A 130 -47.80 8.30 -17.61
N VAL A 131 -47.30 9.48 -17.29
CA VAL A 131 -48.14 10.66 -17.01
C VAL A 131 -48.93 11.09 -18.25
N ARG A 132 -48.30 11.04 -19.43
CA ARG A 132 -48.98 11.36 -20.70
C ARG A 132 -49.97 10.28 -21.10
N GLY A 133 -49.63 8.99 -20.91
CA GLY A 133 -50.54 7.88 -21.19
C GLY A 133 -51.84 7.96 -20.40
N ARG A 134 -51.78 8.33 -19.12
CA ARG A 134 -52.97 8.53 -18.26
C ARG A 134 -53.84 9.73 -18.68
N LYS A 135 -53.32 10.67 -19.47
CA LYS A 135 -54.08 11.83 -19.96
C LYS A 135 -54.75 11.58 -21.32
N LEU A 136 -54.43 10.48 -22.00
CA LEU A 136 -54.94 10.14 -23.33
C LEU A 136 -55.94 8.96 -23.31
N ALA A 137 -56.16 8.35 -22.15
CA ALA A 137 -57.20 7.34 -21.89
C ALA A 137 -58.34 7.97 -21.07
#